data_AF-A0AAU7ZHJ1-F1
#
_entry.id   AF-A0AAU7ZHJ1-F1
#
_cell.length_a   1.000
_cell.length_b   1.000
_cell.length_c   1.000
_cell.angle_alpha   90.00
_cell.angle_beta   90.00
_cell.angle_gamma   90.00
#
_symmetry.space_group_name_H-M   'P 1'
#
loop_
_entity.id
_entity.type
_entity.pdbx_description
1 polymer ?
#
loop_
_entity_poly.entity_id
_entity_poly.type
_entity_poly.pdbx_seq_one_letter_code
_entity_poly.pdbx_strand_id
1 'polypeptide(L)'
;MQYTLCRHVKANGTRCQAPSLTGQTWCYFHSRLHQSHQKFRYTGAARGYLMAGQHIELTTLEDRESVQVALSTVINALATGNLDIRRATALLYGLQLASNNASSLITKPYAARVVRDVESSPEGLDLAQPGATIEIDEDYDPRADLALDDGEDEDDIEDEED
;
A
#
# COMPACT_ATOMS: atom_id res chain seq x y z
N MET A 1 -25.20 3.69 7.98
CA MET A 1 -24.38 3.89 9.20
C MET A 1 -23.09 4.67 8.90
N GLN A 2 -22.54 5.45 9.84
CA GLN A 2 -21.27 6.21 9.65
C GLN A 2 -20.10 5.52 10.36
N TYR A 3 -19.01 5.26 9.63
CA TYR A 3 -17.82 4.59 10.16
C TYR A 3 -16.60 5.49 10.06
N THR A 4 -15.75 5.51 11.09
CA THR A 4 -14.46 6.19 11.04
C THR A 4 -13.51 5.47 10.09
N LEU A 5 -12.71 6.22 9.35
CA LEU A 5 -11.75 5.68 8.39
C LEU A 5 -10.39 5.42 9.03
N CYS A 6 -9.68 4.44 8.47
CA CYS A 6 -8.28 4.19 8.76
C CYS A 6 -7.45 5.46 8.56
N ARG A 7 -6.54 5.73 9.51
CA ARG A 7 -5.66 6.91 9.46
C ARG A 7 -4.34 6.65 8.73
N HIS A 8 -4.17 5.47 8.11
CA HIS A 8 -2.97 5.15 7.32
C HIS A 8 -2.84 6.03 6.07
N VAL A 9 -1.66 6.59 5.89
CA VAL A 9 -1.25 7.29 4.68
C VAL A 9 -0.37 6.35 3.86
N LYS A 10 -0.84 6.01 2.66
CA LYS A 10 -0.10 5.18 1.70
C LYS A 10 1.07 5.97 1.10
N ALA A 11 2.03 5.27 0.47
CA ALA A 11 3.17 5.95 -0.13
C ALA A 11 2.77 6.86 -1.31
N ASN A 12 1.63 6.58 -1.95
CA ASN A 12 1.02 7.45 -2.96
C ASN A 12 0.34 8.71 -2.39
N GLY A 13 0.41 8.94 -1.08
CA GLY A 13 -0.14 10.11 -0.39
C GLY A 13 -1.65 10.04 -0.10
N THR A 14 -2.32 8.93 -0.41
CA THR A 14 -3.75 8.77 -0.12
C THR A 14 -4.01 8.21 1.27
N ARG A 15 -5.12 8.64 1.87
CA ARG A 15 -5.65 7.98 3.07
C ARG A 15 -6.25 6.63 2.69
N CYS A 16 -5.95 5.60 3.47
CA CYS A 16 -6.66 4.33 3.40
C CYS A 16 -8.18 4.53 3.58
N GLN A 17 -8.96 4.05 2.62
CA GLN A 17 -10.43 4.20 2.60
C GLN A 17 -11.16 3.05 3.31
N ALA A 18 -10.43 2.12 3.94
CA ALA A 18 -11.05 1.06 4.72
C ALA A 18 -11.55 1.61 6.07
N PRO A 19 -12.68 1.11 6.59
CA PRO A 19 -13.13 1.46 7.93
C PRO A 19 -12.10 1.01 8.97
N SER A 20 -11.85 1.87 9.96
CA SER A 20 -11.04 1.51 11.12
C SER A 20 -11.75 0.47 11.97
N LEU A 21 -11.01 -0.37 12.70
CA LEU A 21 -11.58 -1.16 13.77
C LEU A 21 -12.22 -0.23 14.83
N THR A 22 -13.27 -0.69 15.52
CA THR A 22 -14.04 0.14 16.45
C THR A 22 -13.15 0.81 17.50
N GLY A 23 -13.12 2.15 17.49
CA GLY A 23 -12.31 2.95 18.41
C GLY A 23 -10.80 2.91 18.16
N GLN A 24 -10.35 2.37 17.03
CA GLN A 24 -8.93 2.22 16.69
C GLN A 24 -8.50 3.19 15.58
N THR A 25 -7.18 3.38 15.46
CA THR A 25 -6.56 4.22 14.42
C THR A 25 -6.54 3.55 13.04
N TRP A 26 -6.53 2.21 13.00
CA TRP A 26 -6.23 1.43 11.81
C TRP A 26 -7.39 0.52 11.41
N CYS A 27 -7.51 0.22 10.11
CA CYS A 27 -8.31 -0.91 9.64
C CYS A 27 -7.65 -2.24 10.00
N TYR A 28 -8.36 -3.35 9.78
CA TYR A 28 -7.83 -4.70 10.06
C TYR A 28 -6.48 -4.95 9.37
N PHE A 29 -6.38 -4.64 8.07
CA PHE A 29 -5.15 -4.83 7.29
C PHE A 29 -3.98 -4.03 7.87
N HIS A 30 -4.14 -2.71 8.05
CA HIS A 30 -3.05 -1.85 8.53
C HIS A 30 -2.66 -2.14 9.97
N SER A 31 -3.61 -2.54 10.83
CA SER A 31 -3.31 -3.02 12.18
C SER A 31 -2.35 -4.22 12.15
N ARG A 32 -2.66 -5.23 11.31
CA ARG A 32 -1.81 -6.42 11.14
C ARG A 32 -0.48 -6.10 10.47
N LEU A 33 -0.48 -5.22 9.46
CA LEU A 33 0.72 -4.81 8.74
C LEU A 33 1.72 -4.11 9.65
N HIS A 34 1.26 -3.15 10.47
CA HIS A 34 2.13 -2.48 11.43
C HIS A 34 2.65 -3.44 12.49
N GLN A 35 1.81 -4.34 13.00
CA GLN A 35 2.21 -5.35 13.97
C GLN A 35 3.30 -6.30 13.42
N SER A 36 3.14 -6.78 12.18
CA SER A 36 4.13 -7.69 11.57
C SER A 36 5.42 -6.96 11.21
N HIS A 37 5.34 -5.71 10.75
CA HIS A 37 6.51 -4.92 10.37
C HIS A 37 7.26 -4.32 11.56
N GLN A 38 6.65 -4.23 12.75
CA GLN A 38 7.29 -3.69 13.95
C GLN A 38 8.65 -4.35 14.25
N LYS A 39 8.78 -5.65 13.99
CA LYS A 39 10.03 -6.41 14.21
C LYS A 39 11.18 -6.01 13.28
N PHE A 40 10.85 -5.42 12.13
CA PHE A 40 11.81 -5.01 11.10
C PHE A 40 12.05 -3.50 11.09
N ARG A 41 11.22 -2.74 11.81
CA ARG A 41 11.39 -1.29 12.02
C ARG A 41 12.48 -1.05 13.06
N TYR A 42 13.42 -0.16 12.73
CA TYR A 42 14.45 0.24 13.67
C TYR A 42 13.92 1.35 14.57
N THR A 43 13.93 1.12 15.87
CA THR A 43 13.66 2.18 16.84
C THR A 43 14.87 3.11 16.92
N GLY A 44 14.66 4.36 17.36
CA GLY A 44 15.76 5.31 17.59
C GLY A 44 16.88 4.75 18.47
N ALA A 45 16.55 3.85 19.41
CA ALA A 45 17.52 3.15 20.25
C ALA A 45 18.40 2.14 19.49
N ALA A 46 17.88 1.50 18.45
CA ALA A 46 18.62 0.54 17.62
C ALA A 46 19.53 1.22 16.60
N ARG A 47 19.28 2.50 16.29
CA ARG A 47 19.97 3.26 15.23
C ARG A 47 21.49 3.36 15.45
N GLY A 48 21.93 3.36 16.71
CA GLY A 48 23.36 3.36 17.08
C GLY A 48 24.09 2.04 16.87
N TYR A 49 23.35 0.93 16.66
CA TYR A 49 23.91 -0.41 16.46
C TYR A 49 23.82 -0.88 15.00
N LEU A 50 23.29 -0.05 14.10
CA LEU A 50 23.11 -0.44 12.70
C LEU A 50 24.46 -0.51 12.00
N MET A 51 24.80 -1.70 11.51
CA MET A 51 25.91 -1.89 10.61
C MET A 51 25.51 -1.48 9.19
N ALA A 52 26.19 -0.48 8.63
CA ALA A 52 26.10 -0.15 7.21
C ALA A 52 26.34 -1.42 6.38
N GLY A 53 25.55 -1.66 5.35
CA GLY A 53 25.60 -2.95 4.64
C GLY A 53 24.51 -3.92 5.06
N GLN A 54 24.27 -4.08 6.36
CA GLN A 54 23.42 -5.18 6.87
C GLN A 54 21.95 -4.80 7.00
N HIS A 55 21.65 -3.53 7.24
CA HIS A 55 20.29 -3.08 7.53
C HIS A 55 19.80 -2.20 6.38
N ILE A 56 18.77 -2.68 5.69
CA ILE A 56 18.01 -1.89 4.71
C ILE A 56 16.62 -1.71 5.27
N GLU A 57 16.21 -0.45 5.40
CA GLU A 57 14.85 -0.09 5.75
C GLU A 57 14.03 -0.03 4.47
N LEU A 58 13.04 -0.91 4.34
CA LEU A 58 12.11 -0.91 3.23
C LEU A 58 10.73 -0.45 3.73
N THR A 59 10.03 0.30 2.89
CA THR A 59 8.64 0.69 3.16
C THR A 59 7.73 -0.53 3.11
N THR A 60 6.49 -0.38 3.59
CA THR A 60 5.44 -1.36 3.28
C THR A 60 5.26 -1.43 1.76
N LEU A 61 5.04 -2.62 1.20
CA LEU A 61 4.87 -2.84 -0.24
C LEU A 61 3.39 -2.98 -0.60
N GLU A 62 2.60 -1.94 -0.33
CA GLU A 62 1.14 -1.97 -0.45
C GLU A 62 0.59 -1.24 -1.69
N ASP A 63 1.43 -0.47 -2.36
CA ASP A 63 1.11 0.29 -3.56
C ASP A 63 2.34 0.44 -4.49
N ARG A 64 2.14 0.94 -5.71
CA ARG A 64 3.20 0.99 -6.72
C ARG A 64 4.31 1.96 -6.34
N GLU A 65 3.95 3.10 -5.77
CA GLU A 65 4.85 4.13 -5.30
C GLU A 65 5.74 3.58 -4.18
N SER A 66 5.17 2.78 -3.28
CA SER A 66 5.90 2.12 -2.21
C SER A 66 6.91 1.09 -2.73
N VAL A 67 6.56 0.33 -3.77
CA VAL A 67 7.49 -0.58 -4.46
C VAL A 67 8.61 0.20 -5.15
N GLN A 68 8.30 1.33 -5.78
CA GLN A 68 9.30 2.18 -6.43
C GLN A 68 10.27 2.81 -5.41
N VAL A 69 9.78 3.26 -4.25
CA VAL A 69 10.63 3.77 -3.16
C VAL A 69 11.54 2.65 -2.63
N ALA A 70 11.01 1.44 -2.42
CA ALA A 70 11.79 0.29 -1.99
C ALA A 70 12.86 -0.10 -3.03
N LEU A 71 12.51 -0.10 -4.32
CA LEU A 71 13.44 -0.36 -5.43
C LEU A 71 14.57 0.66 -5.47
N SER A 72 14.23 1.94 -5.40
CA SER A 72 15.21 3.04 -5.33
C SER A 72 16.15 2.87 -4.13
N THR A 73 15.63 2.46 -2.98
CA THR A 73 16.43 2.22 -1.76
C THR A 73 17.45 1.11 -1.97
N VAL A 74 17.05 -0.02 -2.57
CA VAL A 74 17.95 -1.14 -2.87
C VAL A 74 19.02 -0.76 -3.89
N ILE A 75 18.63 -0.05 -4.97
CA ILE A 75 19.57 0.39 -6.01
C ILE A 75 20.61 1.35 -5.43
N ASN A 76 20.20 2.33 -4.64
CA ASN A 76 21.11 3.28 -4.01
C ASN A 76 22.04 2.60 -2.99
N ALA A 77 21.52 1.65 -2.20
CA ALA A 77 22.35 0.87 -1.27
C ALA A 77 23.41 0.05 -2.01
N LEU A 78 23.05 -0.59 -3.12
CA LEU A 78 24.01 -1.32 -3.97
C LEU A 78 25.04 -0.37 -4.61
N ALA A 79 24.61 0.75 -5.18
CA ALA A 79 25.47 1.71 -5.86
C ALA A 79 26.49 2.37 -4.91
N THR A 80 26.15 2.51 -3.64
CA THR A 80 27.02 3.10 -2.60
C THR A 80 27.89 2.07 -1.87
N GLY A 81 27.82 0.79 -2.24
CA GLY A 81 28.55 -0.29 -1.55
C GLY A 81 27.97 -0.66 -0.18
N ASN A 82 26.81 -0.12 0.18
CA ASN A 82 26.05 -0.42 1.40
C ASN A 82 25.14 -1.65 1.25
N LEU A 83 25.30 -2.43 0.19
CA LEU A 83 24.61 -3.69 -0.03
C LEU A 83 25.43 -4.57 -0.95
N ASP A 84 25.65 -5.83 -0.57
CA ASP A 84 26.33 -6.78 -1.45
C ASP A 84 25.42 -7.27 -2.59
N ILE A 85 26.05 -7.68 -3.68
CA ILE A 85 25.36 -8.10 -4.91
C ILE A 85 24.38 -9.27 -4.65
N ARG A 86 24.74 -10.25 -3.81
CA ARG A 86 23.88 -11.42 -3.58
C ARG A 86 22.58 -11.03 -2.88
N ARG A 87 22.68 -10.18 -1.86
CA ARG A 87 21.50 -9.66 -1.16
C ARG A 87 20.69 -8.71 -2.03
N ALA A 88 21.34 -7.87 -2.82
CA ALA A 88 20.67 -7.02 -3.80
C ALA A 88 19.84 -7.85 -4.78
N THR A 89 20.40 -8.90 -5.38
CA THR A 89 19.69 -9.78 -6.32
C THR A 89 18.44 -10.39 -5.69
N ALA A 90 18.53 -10.91 -4.45
CA ALA A 90 17.39 -11.49 -3.76
C ALA A 90 16.28 -10.46 -3.47
N LEU A 91 16.65 -9.25 -3.03
CA LEU A 91 15.70 -8.18 -2.77
C LEU A 91 15.04 -7.68 -4.06
N LEU A 92 15.82 -7.48 -5.12
CA LEU A 92 15.30 -7.05 -6.43
C LEU A 92 14.34 -8.08 -7.02
N TYR A 93 14.61 -9.38 -6.85
CA TYR A 93 13.68 -10.43 -7.24
C TYR A 93 12.37 -10.38 -6.43
N GLY A 94 12.44 -10.19 -5.12
CA GLY A 94 11.24 -10.00 -4.29
C GLY A 94 10.43 -8.76 -4.69
N LEU A 95 11.10 -7.66 -5.02
CA LEU A 95 10.47 -6.43 -5.49
C LEU A 95 9.85 -6.58 -6.89
N GLN A 96 10.42 -7.42 -7.76
CA GLN A 96 9.82 -7.76 -9.04
C GLN A 96 8.46 -8.46 -8.84
N LEU A 97 8.38 -9.43 -7.91
CA LEU A 97 7.11 -10.07 -7.55
C LEU A 97 6.11 -9.05 -6.99
N ALA A 98 6.56 -8.15 -6.12
CA ALA A 98 5.71 -7.08 -5.58
C ALA A 98 5.19 -6.14 -6.68
N SER A 99 6.04 -5.77 -7.64
CA SER A 99 5.66 -4.94 -8.79
C SER A 99 4.60 -5.61 -9.66
N ASN A 100 4.72 -6.93 -9.88
CA ASN A 100 3.72 -7.69 -10.63
C ASN A 100 2.37 -7.72 -9.90
N ASN A 101 2.38 -7.92 -8.58
CA ASN A 101 1.17 -7.90 -7.75
C ASN A 101 0.53 -6.50 -7.69
N ALA A 102 1.34 -5.45 -7.80
CA ALA A 102 0.87 -4.06 -7.81
C ALA A 102 0.51 -3.54 -9.21
N SER A 103 0.61 -4.37 -10.26
CA SER A 103 0.50 -3.91 -11.65
C SER A 103 -0.86 -3.29 -11.99
N SER A 104 -1.96 -3.77 -11.39
CA SER A 104 -3.31 -3.25 -11.59
C SER A 104 -3.70 -2.12 -10.62
N LEU A 105 -2.79 -1.68 -9.74
CA LEU A 105 -3.09 -0.61 -8.79
C LEU A 105 -2.99 0.78 -9.43
N ILE A 106 -3.90 1.66 -9.06
CA ILE A 106 -4.00 3.05 -9.53
C ILE A 106 -2.81 3.86 -9.03
N THR A 107 -2.05 4.48 -9.94
CA THR A 107 -0.86 5.31 -9.64
C THR A 107 -1.18 6.78 -9.40
N LYS A 108 -2.22 7.32 -10.04
CA LYS A 108 -2.63 8.72 -9.85
C LYS A 108 -3.71 8.80 -8.79
N PRO A 109 -3.40 9.34 -7.60
CA PRO A 109 -4.40 9.41 -6.55
C PRO A 109 -5.50 10.42 -6.91
N TYR A 110 -6.75 10.07 -6.61
CA TYR A 110 -7.85 11.01 -6.73
C TYR A 110 -7.65 12.16 -5.73
N ALA A 111 -7.66 13.40 -6.21
CA ALA A 111 -7.26 14.58 -5.43
C ALA A 111 -8.02 14.74 -4.10
N ALA A 112 -9.28 14.31 -4.02
CA ALA A 112 -10.07 14.37 -2.79
C ALA A 112 -9.61 13.36 -1.72
N ARG A 113 -8.90 12.29 -2.11
CA ARG A 113 -8.38 11.24 -1.20
C ARG A 113 -6.94 11.50 -0.75
N VAL A 114 -6.27 12.48 -1.35
CA VAL A 114 -4.89 12.86 -1.00
C VAL A 114 -4.88 13.58 0.34
N VAL A 115 -4.02 13.12 1.24
CA VAL A 115 -3.82 13.73 2.55
C VAL A 115 -3.05 15.04 2.39
N ARG A 116 -3.57 16.11 2.98
CA ARG A 116 -2.95 17.44 2.94
C ARG A 116 -2.26 17.83 4.24
N ASP A 117 -2.59 17.13 5.32
CA ASP A 117 -2.06 17.38 6.65
C ASP A 117 -1.94 16.06 7.42
N VAL A 118 -0.85 15.92 8.16
CA VAL A 118 -0.47 14.69 8.86
C VAL A 118 -0.19 14.98 10.33
N GLU A 119 -0.54 14.02 11.18
CA GLU A 119 -0.21 14.00 12.60
C GLU A 119 0.85 12.92 12.83
N SER A 120 1.97 13.27 13.47
CA SER A 120 3.02 12.30 13.78
C SER A 120 2.64 11.45 14.99
N SER A 121 2.74 10.13 14.86
CA SER A 121 2.56 9.19 15.97
C SER A 121 3.80 9.15 16.89
N PRO A 122 3.68 8.71 18.14
CA PRO A 122 4.83 8.49 19.04
C PRO A 122 5.89 7.55 18.45
N GLU A 123 5.48 6.65 17.55
CA GLU A 123 6.35 5.71 16.83
C GLU A 123 6.98 6.32 15.56
N GLY A 124 6.76 7.61 15.30
CA GLY A 124 7.31 8.34 14.15
C GLY A 124 6.60 8.06 12.83
N LEU A 125 5.34 7.62 12.86
CA LEU A 125 4.53 7.40 11.66
C LEU A 125 3.68 8.62 11.32
N ASP A 126 3.57 8.94 10.05
CA ASP A 126 2.64 9.97 9.58
C ASP A 126 1.22 9.40 9.50
N LEU A 127 0.31 9.98 10.29
CA LEU A 127 -1.10 9.61 10.35
C LEU A 127 -1.94 10.68 9.69
N ALA A 128 -2.98 10.28 8.96
CA ALA A 128 -3.97 11.23 8.49
C ALA A 128 -4.76 11.82 9.68
N GLN A 129 -5.20 13.07 9.56
CA GLN A 129 -6.03 13.75 10.59
C GLN A 129 -7.25 12.91 11.01
N PRO A 130 -7.63 12.89 12.30
CA PRO A 130 -8.79 12.14 12.77
C PRO A 130 -10.11 12.71 12.21
N GLY A 131 -11.20 11.96 12.37
CA GLY A 131 -12.56 12.44 12.07
C GLY A 131 -13.07 12.21 10.65
N ALA A 132 -12.25 11.73 9.70
CA ALA A 132 -12.80 11.30 8.41
C ALA A 132 -13.65 10.03 8.59
N THR A 133 -14.80 10.03 7.94
CA THR A 133 -15.78 8.96 8.01
C THR A 133 -16.28 8.58 6.63
N ILE A 134 -16.76 7.36 6.50
CA ILE A 134 -17.51 6.90 5.33
C ILE A 134 -18.93 6.58 5.75
N GLU A 135 -19.89 7.07 4.97
CA GLU A 135 -21.28 6.66 5.06
C GLU A 135 -21.45 5.42 4.20
N ILE A 136 -21.97 4.35 4.80
CA ILE A 136 -22.34 3.15 4.08
C ILE A 136 -23.87 3.09 4.10
N ASP A 137 -24.43 2.99 2.90
CA ASP A 137 -25.84 2.73 2.71
C ASP A 137 -26.13 1.27 3.07
N GLU A 138 -27.01 1.03 4.03
CA GLU A 138 -27.29 -0.33 4.53
C GLU A 138 -28.01 -1.18 3.50
N ASP A 139 -28.66 -0.52 2.54
CA ASP A 139 -29.37 -1.14 1.43
C ASP A 139 -28.46 -1.37 0.19
N TYR A 140 -27.16 -1.02 0.28
CA TYR A 140 -26.22 -1.28 -0.81
C TYR A 140 -25.91 -2.79 -0.89
N ASP A 141 -26.46 -3.44 -1.92
CA ASP A 141 -26.08 -4.81 -2.29
C ASP A 141 -24.95 -4.79 -3.32
N PRO A 142 -23.69 -5.09 -2.94
CA PRO A 142 -22.58 -5.16 -3.89
C PRO A 142 -22.73 -6.26 -4.95
N ARG A 143 -23.69 -7.20 -4.79
CA ARG A 143 -24.01 -8.19 -5.83
C ARG A 143 -24.89 -7.62 -6.95
N ALA A 144 -25.60 -6.53 -6.70
CA ALA A 144 -26.43 -5.89 -7.73
C ALA A 144 -25.58 -5.23 -8.81
N ASP A 145 -24.43 -4.67 -8.46
CA ASP A 145 -23.50 -4.01 -9.41
C ASP A 145 -22.73 -5.01 -10.29
N LEU A 146 -22.55 -6.26 -9.83
CA LEU A 146 -21.85 -7.31 -10.57
C LEU A 146 -22.75 -8.08 -11.57
N ALA A 147 -24.07 -7.88 -11.50
CA ALA A 147 -25.06 -8.53 -12.37
C ALA A 147 -25.40 -7.70 -13.63
N LEU A 148 -24.61 -6.65 -13.89
CA LEU A 148 -24.77 -5.75 -15.04
C LEU A 148 -23.62 -5.90 -16.05
N ASP A 149 -22.69 -6.83 -15.84
CA ASP A 149 -21.48 -7.05 -16.67
C ASP A 149 -21.55 -8.36 -17.48
N ASP A 150 -22.64 -9.10 -17.35
CA ASP A 150 -22.88 -10.42 -17.93
C ASP A 150 -23.87 -10.40 -19.11
N GLY A 151 -24.12 -9.23 -19.70
CA GLY A 151 -25.00 -9.06 -20.86
C GLY A 151 -24.30 -8.40 -22.05
N GLU A 152 -24.24 -9.14 -23.16
CA GLU A 152 -23.91 -8.74 -24.54
C GLU A 152 -22.44 -8.88 -24.99
N ASP A 153 -21.98 -10.13 -25.11
CA ASP A 153 -21.07 -10.55 -26.19
C ASP A 153 -21.62 -11.88 -26.77
N GLU A 154 -22.80 -11.83 -27.40
CA GLU A 154 -23.27 -12.91 -28.29
C GLU A 154 -23.16 -12.44 -29.74
N ASP A 155 -22.16 -13.01 -30.41
CA ASP A 155 -22.14 -13.51 -31.78
C ASP A 155 -22.46 -12.56 -32.96
N ASP A 156 -21.43 -12.22 -33.73
CA ASP A 156 -21.50 -12.08 -35.20
C ASP A 156 -20.13 -12.48 -35.80
N ILE A 157 -19.87 -13.78 -35.88
CA ILE A 157 -18.92 -14.32 -36.87
C ILE A 157 -19.77 -14.83 -38.03
N GLU A 158 -20.01 -13.95 -39.01
CA GLU A 158 -20.49 -14.40 -40.32
C GLU A 158 -19.33 -15.08 -41.05
N ASP A 159 -19.46 -16.39 -41.24
CA ASP A 159 -18.65 -17.18 -42.17
C ASP A 159 -18.93 -16.70 -43.61
N GLU A 160 -18.02 -15.93 -44.21
CA GLU A 160 -17.97 -15.77 -45.66
C GLU A 160 -17.01 -16.84 -46.25
N GLU A 161 -17.60 -17.93 -46.73
CA GLU A 161 -17.01 -18.78 -47.77
C GLU A 161 -17.03 -18.02 -49.11
N ASP A 162 -15.86 -17.81 -49.71
CA ASP A 162 -15.60 -17.94 -51.16
C ASP A 162 -14.08 -17.87 -51.49
#